data_AF-A0A143C4G9-F1
#
_entry.id   AF-A0A143C4G9-F1
#
_cell.length_a   1.000
_cell.length_b   1.000
_cell.length_c   1.000
_cell.angle_alpha   90.00
_cell.angle_beta   90.00
_cell.angle_gamma   90.00
#
_symmetry.space_group_name_H-M   'P 1'
#
loop_
_entity.id
_entity.type
_entity.pdbx_description
1 polymer ?
#
loop_
_entity_poly.entity_id
_entity_poly.type
_entity_poly.pdbx_seq_one_letter_code
_entity_poly.pdbx_strand_id
1 'polypeptide(L)'
;MASDRDWESGKGLLGIDDPAEWDAAWERGESRLGTAAIGLALQCSLEEVSPRLVRATQLPHPEQRGYAFTAAGTAARLNRELTPELYAVLRMAGPKGLAEDAINDTLTFVPFRKLPSWFKWRWVHATVRNKAEGWWLQFADAVGETWRAWRGRRSRH
;
A
#
# COMPACT_ATOMS: atom_id res chain seq x y z
N MET A 1 29.53 9.01 6.21
CA MET A 1 29.57 9.52 4.81
C MET A 1 28.18 10.06 4.52
N ALA A 2 27.96 11.36 4.72
CA ALA A 2 26.63 11.98 4.71
C ALA A 2 26.48 13.04 3.59
N SER A 3 26.86 12.70 2.36
CA SER A 3 26.96 13.69 1.27
C SER A 3 26.33 13.29 -0.08
N ASP A 4 25.50 12.25 -0.15
CA ASP A 4 24.82 11.85 -1.40
C ASP A 4 23.28 11.86 -1.30
N ARG A 5 22.75 12.39 -0.19
CA ARG A 5 21.30 12.48 0.07
C ARG A 5 20.84 13.91 -0.20
N ASP A 6 20.03 14.07 -1.24
CA ASP A 6 19.45 15.34 -1.64
C ASP A 6 17.98 15.39 -1.20
N TRP A 7 17.72 16.21 -0.19
CA TRP A 7 16.39 16.39 0.41
C TRP A 7 15.47 17.32 -0.38
N GLU A 8 15.99 18.00 -1.41
CA GLU A 8 15.22 18.83 -2.33
C GLU A 8 14.73 18.01 -3.52
N SER A 9 15.65 17.32 -4.21
CA SER A 9 15.30 16.48 -5.36
C SER A 9 14.78 15.09 -4.99
N GLY A 10 15.12 14.61 -3.78
CA GLY A 10 14.82 13.26 -3.32
C GLY A 10 15.85 12.21 -3.74
N LYS A 11 16.91 12.61 -4.46
CA LYS A 11 17.98 11.70 -4.90
C LYS A 11 18.68 11.08 -3.68
N GLY A 12 18.86 9.76 -3.73
CA GLY A 12 19.53 9.00 -2.67
C GLY A 12 18.66 8.68 -1.45
N LEU A 13 17.46 9.25 -1.33
CA LEU A 13 16.61 9.05 -0.14
C LEU A 13 16.01 7.64 -0.03
N LEU A 14 15.94 6.87 -1.12
CA LEU A 14 15.52 5.46 -1.05
C LEU A 14 16.58 4.55 -0.43
N GLY A 15 17.81 5.04 -0.24
CA GLY A 15 18.88 4.34 0.47
C GLY A 15 19.11 4.89 1.89
N ILE A 16 18.11 5.54 2.48
CA ILE A 16 18.16 5.94 3.89
C ILE A 16 17.88 4.75 4.79
N ASP A 17 18.85 4.44 5.63
CA ASP A 17 18.88 3.29 6.53
C ASP A 17 19.11 3.72 8.00
N ASP A 18 19.17 5.03 8.25
CA ASP A 18 19.33 5.61 9.58
C ASP A 18 18.03 6.32 10.02
N PRO A 19 17.28 5.75 10.98
CA PRO A 19 16.10 6.39 11.53
C PRO A 19 16.39 7.74 12.21
N ALA A 20 17.58 7.94 12.79
CA ALA A 20 17.96 9.20 13.44
C ALA A 20 18.19 10.32 12.41
N GLU A 21 18.73 10.01 11.24
CA GLU A 21 18.85 10.99 10.17
C GLU A 21 17.49 11.45 9.65
N TRP A 22 16.52 10.53 9.54
CA TRP A 22 15.15 10.89 9.18
C TRP A 22 14.52 11.80 10.22
N ASP A 23 14.76 11.57 11.51
CA ASP A 23 14.26 12.45 12.58
C ASP A 23 14.88 13.84 12.49
N ALA A 24 16.19 13.93 12.28
CA ALA A 24 16.86 15.22 12.10
C ALA A 24 16.32 15.96 10.86
N ALA A 25 16.03 15.24 9.77
CA ALA A 25 15.39 15.80 8.58
C ALA A 25 13.95 16.28 8.85
N TRP A 26 13.21 15.54 9.68
CA TRP A 26 11.88 15.95 10.13
C TRP A 26 11.94 17.25 10.91
N GLU A 27 12.88 17.39 11.85
CA GLU A 27 13.07 18.61 12.64
C GLU A 27 13.47 19.82 11.78
N ARG A 28 14.25 19.61 10.71
CA ARG A 28 14.59 20.67 9.74
C ARG A 28 13.45 21.02 8.79
N GLY A 29 12.38 20.23 8.75
CA GLY A 29 11.26 20.45 7.82
C GLY A 29 11.58 20.10 6.37
N GLU A 30 12.42 19.08 6.14
CA GLU A 30 12.82 18.67 4.80
C GLU A 30 11.62 18.25 3.92
N SER A 31 11.69 18.55 2.63
CA SER A 31 10.51 18.44 1.75
C SER A 31 10.18 17.00 1.31
N ARG A 32 11.15 16.08 1.36
CA ARG A 32 11.07 14.73 0.78
C ARG A 32 11.01 13.60 1.82
N LEU A 33 10.43 13.89 2.98
CA LEU A 33 10.32 12.95 4.11
C LEU A 33 9.50 11.69 3.80
N GLY A 34 8.50 11.79 2.92
CA GLY A 34 7.70 10.64 2.48
C GLY A 34 8.51 9.68 1.62
N THR A 35 9.32 10.21 0.70
CA THR A 35 10.26 9.39 -0.09
C THR A 35 11.29 8.71 0.80
N ALA A 36 11.87 9.43 1.76
CA ALA A 36 12.81 8.87 2.72
C ALA A 36 12.18 7.79 3.61
N ALA A 37 10.89 7.92 3.96
CA ALA A 37 10.16 6.91 4.72
C ALA A 37 10.10 5.55 3.98
N ILE A 38 10.09 5.55 2.64
CA ILE A 38 10.16 4.31 1.85
C ILE A 38 11.51 3.62 2.04
N GLY A 39 12.61 4.38 2.01
CA GLY A 39 13.95 3.82 2.29
C GLY A 39 14.00 3.18 3.67
N LEU A 40 13.59 3.90 4.71
CA LEU A 40 13.52 3.33 6.06
C LEU A 40 12.74 2.00 6.10
N ALA A 41 11.55 1.96 5.49
CA ALA A 41 10.73 0.74 5.46
C ALA A 41 11.38 -0.44 4.71
N LEU A 42 12.30 -0.17 3.77
CA LEU A 42 13.04 -1.18 3.03
C LEU A 42 14.30 -1.65 3.77
N GLN A 43 14.89 -0.83 4.64
CA GLN A 43 16.21 -1.08 5.23
C GLN A 43 16.22 -1.35 6.74
N CYS A 44 15.23 -0.86 7.49
CA CYS A 44 15.23 -0.93 8.95
C CYS A 44 14.12 -1.84 9.49
N SER A 45 14.19 -2.16 10.80
CA SER A 45 13.17 -2.99 11.45
C SER A 45 11.81 -2.28 11.55
N LEU A 46 10.73 -3.04 11.64
CA LEU A 46 9.37 -2.49 11.75
C LEU A 46 9.22 -1.60 12.99
N GLU A 47 9.82 -2.00 14.10
CA GLU A 47 9.77 -1.32 15.39
C GLU A 47 10.42 0.07 15.30
N GLU A 48 11.59 0.15 14.66
CA GLU A 48 12.30 1.41 14.47
C GLU A 48 11.55 2.34 13.53
N VAL A 49 10.98 1.84 12.44
CA VAL A 49 10.38 2.73 11.42
C VAL A 49 8.95 3.13 11.72
N SER A 50 8.20 2.30 12.46
CA SER A 50 6.76 2.53 12.68
C SER A 50 6.42 3.94 13.16
N PRO A 51 7.08 4.51 14.19
CA PRO A 51 6.78 5.88 14.64
C PRO A 51 7.04 6.96 13.57
N ARG A 52 7.98 6.72 12.65
CA ARG A 52 8.34 7.64 11.55
C ARG A 52 7.35 7.53 10.41
N LEU A 53 6.94 6.31 10.05
CA LEU A 53 5.88 6.08 9.07
C LEU A 53 4.56 6.72 9.50
N VAL A 54 4.16 6.56 10.78
CA VAL A 54 2.98 7.22 11.35
C VAL A 54 3.06 8.74 11.18
N ARG A 55 4.18 9.36 11.57
CA ARG A 55 4.40 10.82 11.37
C ARG A 55 4.37 11.22 9.89
N ALA A 56 5.02 10.44 9.02
CA ALA A 56 5.09 10.71 7.58
C ALA A 56 3.70 10.71 6.91
N THR A 57 2.76 9.89 7.39
CA THR A 57 1.38 9.91 6.88
C THR A 57 0.62 11.21 7.16
N GLN A 58 1.14 12.06 8.06
CA GLN A 58 0.56 13.34 8.45
C GLN A 58 1.20 14.54 7.74
N LEU A 59 2.13 14.30 6.80
CA LEU A 59 2.80 15.37 6.05
C LEU A 59 1.78 16.29 5.34
N PRO A 60 2.06 17.59 5.23
CA PRO A 60 1.12 18.52 4.60
C PRO A 60 0.98 18.27 3.09
N HIS A 61 2.05 17.86 2.42
CA HIS A 61 2.07 17.63 0.98
C HIS A 61 1.45 16.28 0.59
N PRO A 62 0.37 16.24 -0.23
CA PRO A 62 -0.34 15.00 -0.56
C PRO A 62 0.53 13.92 -1.21
N GLU A 63 1.46 14.30 -2.08
CA GLU A 63 2.38 13.36 -2.73
C GLU A 63 3.29 12.66 -1.71
N GLN A 64 3.83 13.42 -0.75
CA GLN A 64 4.71 12.88 0.28
C GLN A 64 3.94 12.02 1.28
N ARG A 65 2.69 12.36 1.59
CA ARG A 65 1.80 11.43 2.30
C ARG A 65 1.56 10.15 1.52
N GLY A 66 1.36 10.25 0.20
CA GLY A 66 1.24 9.08 -0.68
C GLY A 66 2.43 8.15 -0.53
N TYR A 67 3.65 8.69 -0.59
CA TYR A 67 4.87 7.91 -0.35
C TYR A 67 4.97 7.34 1.06
N ALA A 68 4.49 8.05 2.08
CA ALA A 68 4.41 7.51 3.44
C ALA A 68 3.46 6.30 3.53
N PHE A 69 2.33 6.32 2.80
CA PHE A 69 1.45 5.15 2.69
C PHE A 69 2.11 4.02 1.90
N THR A 70 2.83 4.32 0.81
CA THR A 70 3.66 3.32 0.12
C THR A 70 4.65 2.66 1.07
N ALA A 71 5.31 3.43 1.94
CA ALA A 71 6.23 2.90 2.94
C ALA A 71 5.51 1.98 3.94
N ALA A 72 4.29 2.33 4.39
CA ALA A 72 3.49 1.46 5.25
C ALA A 72 3.08 0.15 4.56
N GLY A 73 2.72 0.19 3.27
CA GLY A 73 2.46 -1.02 2.47
C GLY A 73 3.70 -1.91 2.32
N THR A 74 4.86 -1.30 2.07
CA THR A 74 6.16 -1.99 2.05
C THR A 74 6.47 -2.65 3.40
N ALA A 75 6.25 -1.95 4.51
CA ALA A 75 6.43 -2.51 5.84
C ALA A 75 5.53 -3.73 6.07
N ALA A 76 4.25 -3.66 5.68
CA ALA A 76 3.33 -4.80 5.76
C ALA A 76 3.79 -5.98 4.91
N ARG A 77 4.27 -5.72 3.68
CA ARG A 77 4.77 -6.73 2.75
C ARG A 77 6.00 -7.47 3.29
N LEU A 78 6.98 -6.73 3.79
CA LEU A 78 8.25 -7.28 4.25
C LEU A 78 8.12 -7.99 5.60
N ASN A 79 7.38 -7.40 6.54
CA ASN A 79 7.31 -7.91 7.92
C ASN A 79 6.14 -8.88 8.13
N ARG A 80 5.17 -8.91 7.21
CA ARG A 80 3.92 -9.68 7.34
C ARG A 80 3.13 -9.33 8.61
N GLU A 81 3.32 -8.12 9.10
CA GLU A 81 2.56 -7.48 10.16
C GLU A 81 2.75 -5.96 10.12
N LEU A 82 1.95 -5.27 10.93
CA LEU A 82 2.09 -3.84 11.21
C LEU A 82 1.91 -3.61 12.71
N THR A 83 2.42 -2.48 13.19
CA THR A 83 2.16 -2.00 14.54
C THR A 83 0.71 -1.52 14.68
N PRO A 84 0.14 -1.53 15.90
CA PRO A 84 -1.22 -1.04 16.17
C PRO A 84 -1.48 0.38 15.65
N GLU A 85 -0.47 1.25 15.74
CA GLU A 85 -0.53 2.65 15.32
C GLU A 85 -0.65 2.75 13.79
N LEU A 86 0.10 1.93 13.04
CA LEU A 86 -0.01 1.87 11.58
C LEU A 86 -1.37 1.31 11.14
N TYR A 87 -1.90 0.30 11.82
CA TYR A 87 -3.27 -0.15 11.56
C TYR A 87 -4.30 0.95 11.81
N ALA A 88 -4.13 1.74 12.88
CA ALA A 88 -5.03 2.84 13.19
C ALA A 88 -4.98 3.93 12.10
N VAL A 89 -3.77 4.33 11.67
CA VAL A 89 -3.58 5.31 10.59
C VAL A 89 -4.22 4.84 9.29
N LEU A 90 -3.95 3.60 8.86
CA LEU A 90 -4.53 3.05 7.63
C LEU A 90 -6.06 2.96 7.70
N ARG A 91 -6.61 2.57 8.86
CA ARG A 91 -8.06 2.54 9.07
C ARG A 91 -8.67 3.94 8.97
N MET A 92 -8.02 4.94 9.56
CA MET A 92 -8.48 6.33 9.53
C MET A 92 -8.41 6.94 8.12
N ALA A 93 -7.36 6.65 7.36
CA ALA A 93 -7.24 7.07 5.97
C ALA A 93 -8.32 6.43 5.08
N GLY A 94 -8.70 5.19 5.39
CA GLY A 94 -9.77 4.48 4.72
C GLY A 94 -9.36 3.87 3.37
N PRO A 95 -10.23 3.05 2.78
CA PRO A 95 -9.87 2.12 1.71
C PRO A 95 -9.75 2.73 0.30
N LYS A 96 -9.80 4.06 0.18
CA LYS A 96 -9.76 4.76 -1.11
C LYS A 96 -8.72 5.87 -1.04
N GLY A 97 -8.17 6.24 -2.19
CA GLY A 97 -7.22 7.33 -2.27
C GLY A 97 -5.82 6.90 -1.82
N LEU A 98 -5.07 7.79 -1.15
CA LEU A 98 -3.64 7.61 -0.92
C LEU A 98 -3.25 6.33 -0.14
N ALA A 99 -4.15 5.81 0.70
CA ALA A 99 -3.89 4.62 1.51
C ALA A 99 -4.38 3.30 0.87
N GLU A 100 -5.01 3.35 -0.30
CA GLU A 100 -5.63 2.19 -0.94
C GLU A 100 -4.63 1.05 -1.15
N ASP A 101 -3.48 1.34 -1.77
CA ASP A 101 -2.43 0.36 -2.02
C ASP A 101 -1.83 -0.21 -0.72
N ALA A 102 -1.61 0.65 0.28
CA ALA A 102 -1.09 0.23 1.57
C ALA A 102 -2.05 -0.71 2.31
N ILE A 103 -3.36 -0.44 2.22
CA ILE A 103 -4.40 -1.32 2.76
C ILE A 103 -4.45 -2.63 1.98
N ASN A 104 -4.39 -2.59 0.66
CA ASN A 104 -4.39 -3.79 -0.18
C ASN A 104 -3.16 -4.67 0.10
N ASP A 105 -1.98 -4.07 0.26
CA ASP A 105 -0.76 -4.75 0.68
C ASP A 105 -0.93 -5.40 2.05
N THR A 106 -1.50 -4.66 3.01
CA THR A 106 -1.80 -5.19 4.34
C THR A 106 -2.73 -6.40 4.28
N LEU A 107 -3.81 -6.34 3.50
CA LEU A 107 -4.76 -7.44 3.34
C LEU A 107 -4.17 -8.64 2.59
N THR A 108 -3.18 -8.41 1.73
CA THR A 108 -2.54 -9.43 0.90
C THR A 108 -1.43 -10.17 1.65
N PHE A 109 -0.58 -9.44 2.37
CA PHE A 109 0.65 -10.01 2.94
C PHE A 109 0.57 -10.32 4.43
N VAL A 110 -0.28 -9.64 5.20
CA VAL A 110 -0.44 -9.95 6.63
C VAL A 110 -1.39 -11.15 6.79
N PRO A 111 -0.99 -12.21 7.53
CA PRO A 111 -1.85 -13.35 7.78
C PRO A 111 -3.17 -12.94 8.45
N PHE A 112 -4.29 -13.45 7.95
CA PHE A 112 -5.64 -13.13 8.44
C PHE A 112 -5.78 -13.21 9.97
N ARG A 113 -5.14 -14.19 10.61
CA ARG A 113 -5.15 -14.36 12.08
C ARG A 113 -4.58 -13.17 12.85
N LYS A 114 -3.61 -12.45 12.27
CA LYS A 114 -2.96 -11.27 12.85
C LYS A 114 -3.72 -9.97 12.55
N LEU A 115 -4.64 -9.96 11.58
CA LEU A 115 -5.36 -8.74 11.20
C LEU A 115 -6.32 -8.27 12.30
N PRO A 116 -6.40 -6.95 12.56
CA PRO A 116 -7.48 -6.37 13.36
C PRO A 116 -8.85 -6.58 12.71
N SER A 117 -9.92 -6.55 13.52
CA SER A 117 -11.28 -6.88 13.08
C SER A 117 -11.77 -6.07 11.87
N TRP A 118 -11.42 -4.79 11.80
CA TRP A 118 -11.77 -3.95 10.65
C TRP A 118 -11.13 -4.45 9.36
N PHE A 119 -9.85 -4.81 9.39
CA PHE A 119 -9.14 -5.39 8.24
C PHE A 119 -9.66 -6.79 7.89
N LYS A 120 -10.04 -7.60 8.86
CA LYS A 120 -10.71 -8.90 8.59
C LYS A 120 -12.01 -8.72 7.82
N TRP A 121 -12.85 -7.76 8.23
CA TRP A 121 -14.08 -7.47 7.50
C TRP A 121 -13.82 -6.96 6.08
N ARG A 122 -12.80 -6.10 5.93
CA ARG A 122 -12.34 -5.62 4.61
C ARG A 122 -11.83 -6.75 3.73
N TRP A 123 -11.06 -7.69 4.29
CA TRP A 123 -10.59 -8.88 3.59
C TRP A 123 -11.78 -9.68 3.04
N VAL A 124 -12.77 -9.99 3.90
CA VAL A 124 -13.98 -10.72 3.49
C VAL A 124 -14.71 -9.99 2.37
N HIS A 125 -14.90 -8.67 2.51
CA HIS A 125 -15.55 -7.86 1.48
C HIS A 125 -14.78 -7.91 0.15
N ALA A 126 -13.45 -7.80 0.18
CA ALA A 126 -12.62 -7.89 -1.02
C ALA A 126 -12.71 -9.28 -1.67
N THR A 127 -12.63 -10.36 -0.88
CA THR A 127 -12.76 -11.73 -1.39
C THR A 127 -14.12 -12.02 -2.01
N VAL A 128 -15.21 -11.57 -1.36
CA VAL A 128 -16.58 -11.73 -1.88
C VAL A 128 -16.75 -10.95 -3.18
N ARG A 129 -16.28 -9.70 -3.22
CA ARG A 129 -16.32 -8.87 -4.42
C ARG A 129 -15.57 -9.53 -5.58
N ASN A 130 -14.33 -9.97 -5.35
CA ASN A 130 -13.51 -10.61 -6.38
C ASN A 130 -14.16 -11.90 -6.90
N LYS A 131 -14.81 -12.68 -6.02
CA LYS A 131 -15.54 -13.88 -6.42
C LYS A 131 -16.76 -13.55 -7.29
N ALA A 132 -17.51 -12.52 -6.93
CA ALA A 132 -18.65 -12.05 -7.72
C ALA A 132 -18.22 -11.53 -9.09
N GLU A 133 -17.14 -10.74 -9.15
CA GLU A 133 -16.56 -10.28 -10.41
C GLU A 133 -16.07 -11.45 -11.28
N GLY A 134 -15.42 -12.45 -10.67
CA GLY A 134 -15.02 -13.67 -11.38
C GLY A 134 -16.18 -14.47 -11.96
N TRP A 135 -17.27 -14.63 -11.20
CA TRP A 135 -18.50 -15.28 -11.70
C TRP A 135 -19.15 -14.48 -12.83
N TRP A 136 -19.16 -13.15 -12.73
CA TRP A 136 -19.70 -12.29 -13.77
C TRP A 136 -18.92 -12.41 -15.07
N LEU A 137 -17.58 -12.40 -15.01
CA LEU A 137 -16.72 -12.56 -16.19
C LEU A 137 -16.94 -13.94 -16.84
N GLN A 138 -16.99 -15.02 -16.05
CA GLN A 138 -17.27 -16.36 -16.56
C GLN A 138 -18.64 -16.45 -17.28
N PHE A 139 -19.66 -15.79 -16.73
CA PHE A 139 -20.98 -15.74 -17.36
C PHE A 139 -20.95 -14.94 -18.67
N ALA A 140 -20.28 -13.78 -18.70
CA ALA A 140 -20.14 -12.97 -19.90
C ALA A 140 -19.40 -13.73 -21.01
N ASP A 141 -18.34 -14.45 -20.68
CA ASP A 141 -17.59 -15.28 -21.62
C ASP A 141 -18.47 -16.41 -22.18
N ALA A 142 -19.20 -17.12 -21.32
CA ALA A 142 -20.09 -18.21 -21.72
C ALA A 142 -21.22 -17.73 -22.67
N VAL A 143 -21.82 -16.57 -22.40
CA VAL A 143 -22.82 -15.92 -23.28
C VAL A 143 -22.19 -15.50 -24.61
N GLY A 144 -20.97 -14.95 -24.57
CA GLY A 144 -20.24 -14.55 -25.78
C GLY A 144 -19.86 -15.73 -26.68
N GLU A 145 -19.48 -16.86 -26.10
CA GLU A 145 -19.20 -18.11 -26.82
C GLU A 145 -20.45 -18.72 -27.45
N THR A 146 -21.55 -18.82 -26.69
CA THR A 146 -22.83 -19.33 -27.22
C THR A 146 -23.35 -18.46 -28.36
N TRP A 147 -23.25 -17.13 -28.25
CA TRP A 147 -23.69 -16.23 -29.31
C TRP A 147 -22.78 -16.28 -30.56
N ARG A 148 -21.46 -16.45 -30.39
CA ARG A 148 -20.52 -16.71 -31.51
C ARG A 148 -20.84 -18.03 -32.22
N ALA A 149 -21.10 -19.09 -31.46
CA ALA A 149 -21.48 -20.39 -32.00
C ALA A 149 -22.80 -20.33 -32.78
N TRP A 150 -23.78 -19.57 -32.29
CA TRP A 150 -25.06 -19.38 -32.97
C TRP A 150 -24.94 -18.58 -34.27
N ARG A 151 -24.19 -17.46 -34.29
CA ARG A 151 -23.96 -16.70 -35.53
C ARG A 151 -23.14 -17.47 -36.56
N GLY A 152 -22.15 -18.26 -36.14
CA GLY A 152 -21.36 -19.11 -37.04
C GLY A 152 -22.20 -20.19 -37.75
N ARG A 153 -23.30 -20.66 -37.13
CA ARG A 153 -24.26 -21.58 -37.78
C ARG A 153 -25.17 -20.88 -38.79
N ARG A 154 -25.43 -19.59 -38.61
CA ARG A 154 -26.33 -18.81 -39.49
C ARG A 154 -25.66 -18.37 -40.79
N SER A 155 -24.33 -18.32 -40.84
CA SER A 155 -23.55 -17.97 -42.05
C SER A 155 -23.20 -19.18 -42.95
N ARG A 156 -23.65 -20.39 -42.61
CA ARG A 156 -23.38 -21.63 -43.36
C ARG A 156 -24.63 -22.22 -44.06
N HIS A 157 -25.70 -21.44 -44.18
CA HIS A 157 -26.91 -21.78 -44.91
C HIS A 157 -27.20 -20.77 -46.00
#